data_AF-A0A249SRK6-F1
#
_entry.id   AF-A0A249SRK6-F1
#
_cell.length_a   1.000
_cell.length_b   1.000
_cell.length_c   1.000
_cell.angle_alpha   90.00
_cell.angle_beta   90.00
_cell.angle_gamma   90.00
#
_symmetry.space_group_name_H-M   'P 1'
#
loop_
_entity.id
_entity.type
_entity.pdbx_description
1 polymer ?
#
loop_
_entity_poly.entity_id
_entity_poly.type
_entity_poly.pdbx_seq_one_letter_code
_entity_poly.pdbx_strand_id
1 'polypeptide(L)'
;MDQQYDVYKDYSNVVLLKIVLDARRYPADAVQAARTILAERRISPEEEQQARVELNMPLAGQAPAATTLHATPAAGSWLTTLYIILGVYYAISLYGSVSQIIFWVGTSGLASSFYLFNILTFLSLIYMPVTYYLVLQRQRLGWMLAIAELVFFLVYSIWNLSSLFNSSVLGADFGFWRTFLPLTSFHLIMKIVLVVLLLQPAITNTYGVAKEHKIRSILIALGALCLFGIISLLYAFLQTI
;
A
#
# COMPACT_ATOMS: atom_id res chain seq x y z
N MET A 1 19.95 -14.18 -21.05
CA MET A 1 20.27 -13.34 -19.88
C MET A 1 19.80 -14.09 -18.67
N ASP A 2 20.71 -14.39 -17.75
CA ASP A 2 20.55 -15.43 -16.74
C ASP A 2 19.53 -15.01 -15.67
N GLN A 3 18.54 -15.87 -15.41
CA GLN A 3 17.49 -15.66 -14.41
C GLN A 3 18.03 -15.27 -13.02
N GLN A 4 19.28 -15.63 -12.72
CA GLN A 4 19.92 -15.28 -11.46
C GLN A 4 20.42 -13.83 -11.40
N TYR A 5 20.82 -13.23 -12.52
CA TYR A 5 21.22 -11.82 -12.54
C TYR A 5 20.06 -10.93 -12.05
N ASP A 6 18.84 -11.21 -12.50
CA ASP A 6 17.65 -10.48 -12.08
C ASP A 6 17.28 -10.66 -10.61
N VAL A 7 17.69 -11.79 -9.99
CA VAL A 7 17.45 -12.05 -8.57
C VAL A 7 18.45 -11.28 -7.69
N TYR A 8 19.72 -11.19 -8.11
CA TYR A 8 20.78 -10.60 -7.30
C TYR A 8 21.00 -9.11 -7.54
N LYS A 9 20.45 -8.52 -8.61
CA LYS A 9 20.62 -7.09 -8.93
C LYS A 9 20.06 -6.15 -7.86
N ASP A 10 19.17 -6.60 -6.98
CA ASP A 10 18.62 -5.74 -5.92
C ASP A 10 19.42 -5.85 -4.61
N TYR A 11 20.45 -6.69 -4.56
CA TYR A 11 21.24 -6.93 -3.35
C TYR A 11 22.25 -5.79 -3.13
N SER A 12 22.57 -5.50 -1.86
CA SER A 12 23.59 -4.50 -1.52
C SER A 12 24.99 -4.98 -1.89
N ASN A 13 25.90 -4.03 -2.14
CA ASN A 13 27.30 -4.32 -2.48
C ASN A 13 27.98 -5.20 -1.43
N VAL A 14 27.72 -4.93 -0.14
CA VAL A 14 28.24 -5.71 0.99
C VAL A 14 27.79 -7.17 0.93
N VAL A 15 26.54 -7.45 0.57
CA VAL A 15 26.03 -8.83 0.48
C VAL A 15 26.60 -9.55 -0.74
N LEU A 16 26.68 -8.87 -1.89
CA LEU A 16 27.30 -9.43 -3.10
C LEU A 16 28.78 -9.75 -2.86
N LEU A 17 29.50 -8.87 -2.15
CA LEU A 17 30.90 -9.10 -1.76
C LEU A 17 31.03 -10.34 -0.88
N LYS A 18 30.13 -10.56 0.09
CA LYS A 18 30.13 -11.79 0.89
C LYS A 18 29.96 -13.05 0.05
N ILE A 19 29.09 -13.03 -0.95
CA ILE A 19 28.89 -14.16 -1.87
C ILE A 19 30.18 -14.47 -2.64
N VAL A 20 30.89 -13.43 -3.09
CA VAL A 20 32.16 -13.60 -3.82
C VAL A 20 33.30 -14.04 -2.88
N LEU A 21 33.36 -13.51 -1.66
CA LEU A 21 34.41 -13.80 -0.68
C LEU A 21 34.27 -15.19 -0.05
N ASP A 22 33.06 -15.72 0.11
CA ASP A 22 32.80 -17.06 0.63
C ASP A 22 32.27 -18.02 -0.46
N ALA A 23 32.96 -18.06 -1.59
CA ALA A 23 32.56 -18.84 -2.77
C ALA A 23 32.37 -20.36 -2.50
N ARG A 24 32.86 -20.88 -1.36
CA ARG A 24 32.66 -22.28 -0.96
C ARG A 24 31.25 -22.57 -0.43
N ARG A 25 30.54 -21.55 0.05
CA ARG A 25 29.19 -21.68 0.63
C ARG A 25 28.06 -21.37 -0.35
N TYR A 26 28.39 -20.86 -1.54
CA TYR A 26 27.42 -20.46 -2.54
C TYR A 26 27.57 -21.27 -3.83
N PRO A 27 26.47 -21.51 -4.56
CA PRO A 27 26.55 -22.17 -5.87
C PRO A 27 27.27 -21.27 -6.90
N ALA A 28 27.94 -21.89 -7.86
CA ALA A 28 28.89 -21.22 -8.75
C ALA A 28 28.25 -20.13 -9.63
N ASP A 29 26.99 -20.32 -9.99
CA ASP A 29 26.14 -19.40 -10.72
C ASP A 29 25.84 -18.12 -9.92
N ALA A 30 25.55 -18.21 -8.62
CA ALA A 30 25.37 -17.07 -7.73
C ALA A 30 26.67 -16.27 -7.55
N VAL A 31 27.82 -16.96 -7.47
CA VAL A 31 29.13 -16.31 -7.41
C VAL A 31 29.43 -15.55 -8.70
N GLN A 32 29.10 -16.14 -9.86
CA GLN A 32 29.29 -15.50 -11.16
C GLN A 32 28.36 -14.29 -11.34
N ALA A 33 27.08 -14.41 -10.98
CA ALA A 33 26.13 -13.29 -11.02
C ALA A 33 26.58 -12.13 -10.12
N ALA A 34 27.02 -12.43 -8.89
CA ALA A 34 27.52 -11.41 -7.98
C ALA A 34 28.78 -10.70 -8.51
N ARG A 35 29.71 -11.43 -9.14
CA ARG A 35 30.89 -10.83 -9.81
C ARG A 35 30.50 -9.90 -10.95
N THR A 36 29.56 -10.31 -11.80
CA THR A 36 29.09 -9.47 -12.91
C THR A 36 28.44 -8.19 -12.40
N ILE A 37 27.56 -8.29 -11.41
CA ILE A 37 26.89 -7.11 -10.83
C ILE A 37 27.90 -6.19 -10.13
N LEU A 38 28.86 -6.75 -9.39
CA LEU A 38 29.89 -5.97 -8.73
C LEU A 38 30.85 -5.29 -9.72
N ALA A 39 31.10 -5.87 -10.89
CA ALA A 39 31.91 -5.25 -11.94
C ALA A 39 31.23 -4.01 -12.56
N GLU A 40 29.90 -3.96 -12.54
CA GLU A 40 29.11 -2.82 -13.03
C GLU A 40 28.95 -1.71 -11.98
N ARG A 41 29.29 -1.99 -10.71
CA ARG A 41 29.10 -1.06 -9.59
C ARG A 41 30.40 -0.47 -9.10
N ARG A 42 30.33 0.76 -8.59
CA ARG A 42 31.41 1.36 -7.79
C ARG A 42 31.32 0.83 -6.38
N ILE A 43 32.31 0.06 -5.97
CA ILE A 43 32.46 -0.48 -4.62
C ILE A 43 33.36 0.45 -3.83
N SER A 44 32.91 0.88 -2.65
CA SER A 44 33.79 1.67 -1.77
C SER A 44 34.72 0.76 -0.96
N PRO A 45 35.93 1.22 -0.60
CA PRO A 45 36.82 0.45 0.27
C PRO A 45 36.22 0.19 1.67
N GLU A 46 35.27 1.03 2.11
CA GLU A 46 34.51 0.83 3.35
C GLU A 46 33.55 -0.36 3.25
N GLU A 47 32.86 -0.53 2.10
CA GLU A 47 31.97 -1.66 1.85
C GLU A 47 32.74 -2.99 1.80
N GLU A 48 33.95 -2.98 1.22
CA GLU A 48 34.82 -4.16 1.20
C GLU A 48 35.30 -4.54 2.60
N GLN A 49 35.70 -3.56 3.40
CA GLN A 49 36.12 -3.79 4.77
C GLN A 49 34.96 -4.29 5.63
N GLN A 50 33.76 -3.72 5.46
CA GLN A 50 32.55 -4.17 6.14
C GLN A 50 32.22 -5.63 5.81
N ALA A 51 32.28 -6.01 4.54
CA ALA A 51 32.01 -7.39 4.11
C ALA A 51 32.99 -8.38 4.76
N ARG A 52 34.28 -8.04 4.85
CA ARG A 52 35.32 -8.87 5.50
C ARG A 52 35.14 -8.98 7.01
N VAL A 53 34.78 -7.88 7.68
CA VAL A 53 34.53 -7.86 9.13
C VAL A 53 33.33 -8.73 9.48
N GLU A 54 32.23 -8.61 8.72
CA GLU A 54 31.02 -9.40 8.94
C GLU A 54 31.21 -10.89 8.60
N LEU A 55 32.19 -11.25 7.75
CA LEU A 55 32.56 -12.64 7.45
C LEU A 55 33.38 -13.29 8.56
N ASN A 56 34.25 -12.50 9.23
CA ASN A 56 35.22 -12.98 10.21
C ASN A 56 34.74 -12.90 11.66
N MET A 57 33.58 -12.29 11.92
CA MET A 57 32.98 -12.35 13.25
C MET A 57 32.59 -13.81 13.56
N PRO A 58 33.10 -14.41 14.65
CA PRO A 58 32.63 -15.71 15.10
C PRO A 58 31.17 -15.54 15.51
N LEU A 59 30.26 -16.09 14.70
CA LEU A 59 28.84 -16.18 15.03
C LEU A 59 28.70 -17.00 16.32
N ALA A 60 28.59 -16.32 17.45
CA ALA A 60 28.13 -16.90 18.69
C ALA A 60 26.70 -17.41 18.45
N GLY A 61 26.57 -18.70 18.18
CA GLY A 61 25.30 -19.42 18.30
C GLY A 61 24.39 -19.54 17.08
N GLN A 62 24.89 -19.37 15.84
CA GLN A 62 24.14 -19.82 14.65
C GLN A 62 25.09 -20.10 13.49
N ALA A 63 25.44 -21.37 13.29
CA ALA A 63 25.89 -21.83 11.99
C ALA A 63 24.70 -21.69 11.03
N PRO A 64 24.79 -20.96 9.90
CA PRO A 64 23.86 -21.18 8.81
C PRO A 64 24.30 -22.49 8.17
N ALA A 65 23.88 -23.61 8.76
CA ALA A 65 23.80 -24.88 8.06
C ALA A 65 23.07 -24.57 6.75
N ALA A 66 23.78 -24.75 5.62
CA ALA A 66 23.33 -24.61 4.23
C ALA A 66 21.82 -24.38 4.15
N THR A 67 21.41 -23.16 4.47
CA THR A 67 19.99 -22.86 4.57
C THR A 67 19.71 -22.58 3.12
N THR A 68 19.19 -23.62 2.46
CA THR A 68 18.32 -23.50 1.30
C THR A 68 17.85 -22.05 1.24
N LEU A 69 18.33 -21.32 0.24
CA LEU A 69 17.72 -20.10 -0.27
C LEU A 69 16.31 -20.48 -0.74
N HIS A 70 15.47 -20.93 0.19
CA HIS A 70 14.05 -20.76 0.12
C HIS A 70 13.90 -19.26 0.18
N ALA A 71 13.88 -18.64 -1.01
CA ALA A 71 13.14 -17.41 -1.24
C ALA A 71 11.92 -17.49 -0.33
N THR A 72 11.86 -16.63 0.69
CA THR A 72 10.88 -16.69 1.77
C THR A 72 9.51 -16.85 1.11
N PRO A 73 8.89 -18.05 1.11
CA PRO A 73 7.76 -18.33 0.24
C PRO A 73 6.55 -17.46 0.61
N ALA A 74 6.55 -16.95 1.84
CA ALA A 74 5.56 -16.05 2.39
C ALA A 74 5.51 -14.68 1.68
N ALA A 75 6.64 -14.09 1.27
CA ALA A 75 6.60 -12.72 0.72
C ALA A 75 5.88 -12.68 -0.64
N GLY A 76 6.12 -13.67 -1.50
CA GLY A 76 5.45 -13.79 -2.80
C GLY A 76 3.95 -14.07 -2.69
N SER A 77 3.53 -14.91 -1.74
CA SER A 77 2.12 -15.22 -1.53
C SER A 77 1.34 -14.01 -0.99
N TRP A 78 1.90 -13.27 -0.04
CA TRP A 78 1.29 -12.03 0.48
C TRP A 78 1.17 -10.95 -0.59
N LEU A 79 2.19 -10.77 -1.42
CA LEU A 79 2.19 -9.75 -2.49
C LEU A 79 1.14 -10.08 -3.56
N THR A 80 1.03 -11.35 -3.95
CA THR A 80 0.00 -11.81 -4.89
C THR A 80 -1.39 -11.61 -4.31
N THR A 81 -1.57 -11.95 -3.04
CA THR A 81 -2.84 -11.74 -2.32
C THR A 81 -3.22 -10.27 -2.27
N LEU A 82 -2.24 -9.38 -1.97
CA LEU A 82 -2.44 -7.95 -1.99
C LEU A 82 -2.90 -7.46 -3.38
N TYR A 83 -2.25 -7.89 -4.45
CA TYR A 83 -2.62 -7.46 -5.81
C TYR A 83 -3.99 -7.95 -6.25
N ILE A 84 -4.38 -9.17 -5.89
CA ILE A 84 -5.71 -9.70 -6.17
C ILE A 84 -6.77 -8.87 -5.44
N ILE A 85 -6.60 -8.68 -4.12
CA ILE A 85 -7.57 -7.93 -3.31
C ILE A 85 -7.62 -6.47 -3.75
N LEU A 86 -6.48 -5.86 -4.06
CA LEU A 86 -6.41 -4.49 -4.56
C LEU A 86 -7.07 -4.34 -5.93
N GLY A 87 -6.88 -5.31 -6.84
CA GLY A 87 -7.53 -5.33 -8.15
C GLY A 87 -9.06 -5.46 -8.02
N VAL A 88 -9.54 -6.35 -7.15
CA VAL A 88 -10.97 -6.47 -6.85
C VAL A 88 -11.53 -5.19 -6.25
N TYR A 89 -10.84 -4.60 -5.28
CA TYR A 89 -11.23 -3.33 -4.66
C TYR A 89 -11.28 -2.20 -5.70
N TYR A 90 -10.30 -2.12 -6.59
CA TYR A 90 -10.27 -1.13 -7.66
C TYR A 90 -11.45 -1.31 -8.63
N ALA A 91 -11.74 -2.53 -9.06
CA ALA A 91 -12.85 -2.82 -9.97
C ALA A 91 -14.21 -2.42 -9.37
N ILE A 92 -14.44 -2.77 -8.10
CA ILE A 92 -15.67 -2.40 -7.38
C ILE A 92 -15.75 -0.88 -7.22
N SER A 93 -14.64 -0.22 -6.85
CA SER A 93 -14.61 1.23 -6.67
C SER A 93 -14.88 1.97 -7.98
N LEU A 94 -14.27 1.51 -9.08
CA LEU A 94 -14.49 2.05 -10.42
C LEU A 94 -15.96 1.92 -10.84
N TYR A 95 -16.56 0.73 -10.65
CA TYR A 95 -17.98 0.51 -10.91
C TYR A 95 -18.86 1.45 -10.07
N GLY A 96 -18.55 1.61 -8.77
CA GLY A 96 -19.24 2.53 -7.87
C GLY A 96 -19.18 3.98 -8.35
N SER A 97 -17.99 4.48 -8.68
CA SER A 97 -17.81 5.84 -9.18
C SER A 97 -18.53 6.07 -10.51
N VAL A 98 -18.44 5.15 -11.47
CA VAL A 98 -19.11 5.27 -12.78
C VAL A 98 -20.63 5.22 -12.63
N SER A 99 -21.17 4.29 -11.83
CA SER A 99 -22.62 4.20 -11.60
C SER A 99 -23.18 5.46 -10.94
N GLN A 100 -22.44 6.04 -9.99
CA GLN A 100 -22.82 7.31 -9.36
C GLN A 100 -22.83 8.46 -10.37
N ILE A 101 -21.87 8.52 -11.29
CA ILE A 101 -21.84 9.52 -12.37
C ILE A 101 -23.03 9.34 -13.31
N ILE A 102 -23.30 8.12 -13.77
CA ILE A 102 -24.43 7.82 -14.67
C ILE A 102 -25.76 8.20 -14.00
N PHE A 103 -25.95 7.83 -12.74
CA PHE A 103 -27.13 8.20 -11.96
C PHE A 103 -27.29 9.72 -11.88
N TRP A 104 -26.20 10.44 -11.63
CA TRP A 104 -26.22 11.89 -11.54
C TRP A 104 -26.55 12.57 -12.87
N VAL A 105 -25.94 12.11 -13.97
CA VAL A 105 -26.24 12.63 -15.33
C VAL A 105 -27.70 12.34 -15.71
N GLY A 106 -28.20 11.15 -15.37
CA GLY A 106 -29.56 10.71 -15.73
C GLY A 106 -30.70 11.34 -14.92
N THR A 107 -30.43 11.91 -13.75
CA THR A 107 -31.46 12.47 -12.85
C THR A 107 -31.71 13.97 -13.03
N SER A 108 -31.09 14.61 -14.04
CA SER A 108 -31.47 15.95 -14.54
C SER A 108 -31.60 17.05 -13.47
N GLY A 109 -30.62 17.15 -12.56
CA GLY A 109 -30.59 18.17 -11.52
C GLY A 109 -29.18 18.64 -11.16
N LEU A 110 -28.51 19.36 -12.08
CA LEU A 110 -27.29 20.13 -11.79
C LEU A 110 -27.49 21.19 -10.69
N ALA A 111 -28.75 21.47 -10.31
CA ALA A 111 -29.14 22.58 -9.45
C ALA A 111 -29.15 22.26 -7.94
N SER A 112 -29.31 21.01 -7.54
CA SER A 112 -29.32 20.66 -6.11
C SER A 112 -27.96 20.12 -5.69
N SER A 113 -27.12 21.07 -5.26
CA SER A 113 -25.90 20.88 -4.46
C SER A 113 -24.78 20.06 -5.12
N PHE A 114 -23.88 20.81 -5.78
CA PHE A 114 -22.51 20.39 -6.10
C PHE A 114 -21.75 20.14 -4.77
N TYR A 115 -21.99 19.00 -4.13
CA TYR A 115 -21.31 18.64 -2.89
C TYR A 115 -19.83 18.42 -3.19
N LEU A 116 -18.96 18.97 -2.33
CA LEU A 116 -17.51 18.76 -2.32
C LEU A 116 -17.14 17.27 -2.50
N PHE A 117 -17.97 16.36 -1.99
CA PHE A 117 -17.85 14.92 -2.14
C PHE A 117 -17.91 14.42 -3.58
N ASN A 118 -18.73 15.02 -4.45
CA ASN A 118 -18.80 14.62 -5.85
C ASN A 118 -17.48 14.92 -6.57
N ILE A 119 -16.87 16.07 -6.29
CA ILE A 119 -15.54 16.43 -6.83
C ILE A 119 -14.49 15.43 -6.35
N LEU A 120 -14.54 15.03 -5.08
CA LEU A 120 -13.64 13.99 -4.55
C LEU A 120 -13.85 12.63 -5.25
N THR A 121 -15.09 12.25 -5.57
CA THR A 121 -15.38 11.05 -6.36
C THR A 121 -14.76 11.13 -7.76
N PHE A 122 -14.91 12.25 -8.47
CA PHE A 122 -14.27 12.45 -9.77
C PHE A 122 -12.74 12.44 -9.67
N LEU A 123 -12.18 13.09 -8.64
CA LEU A 123 -10.75 13.08 -8.41
C LEU A 123 -10.24 11.65 -8.17
N SER A 124 -11.04 10.82 -7.48
CA SER A 124 -10.70 9.42 -7.25
C SER A 124 -10.57 8.57 -8.51
N LEU A 125 -11.36 8.86 -9.55
CA LEU A 125 -11.19 8.20 -10.84
C LEU A 125 -9.85 8.50 -11.51
N ILE A 126 -9.27 9.68 -11.26
CA ILE A 126 -8.00 10.08 -11.84
C ILE A 126 -6.84 9.55 -10.99
N TYR A 127 -6.91 9.67 -9.67
CA TYR A 127 -5.78 9.31 -8.82
C TYR A 127 -5.71 7.81 -8.50
N MET A 128 -6.83 7.07 -8.44
CA MET A 128 -6.78 5.62 -8.18
C MET A 128 -5.94 4.84 -9.20
N PRO A 129 -6.07 5.05 -10.52
CA PRO A 129 -5.20 4.40 -11.51
C PRO A 129 -3.72 4.68 -11.28
N VAL A 130 -3.38 5.92 -10.90
CA VAL A 130 -2.00 6.33 -10.61
C VAL A 130 -1.49 5.61 -9.35
N THR A 131 -2.26 5.61 -8.28
CA THR A 131 -1.92 4.87 -7.05
C THR A 131 -1.73 3.38 -7.35
N TYR A 132 -2.67 2.77 -8.07
CA TYR A 132 -2.61 1.36 -8.44
C TYR A 132 -1.37 1.03 -9.27
N TYR A 133 -1.09 1.84 -10.30
CA TYR A 133 0.10 1.70 -11.13
C TYR A 133 1.39 1.79 -10.30
N LEU A 134 1.50 2.78 -9.40
CA LEU A 134 2.67 2.92 -8.53
C LEU A 134 2.83 1.75 -7.56
N VAL A 135 1.72 1.18 -7.07
CA VAL A 135 1.73 -0.03 -6.24
C VAL A 135 2.22 -1.24 -7.03
N LEU A 136 1.76 -1.43 -8.27
CA LEU A 136 2.25 -2.50 -9.15
C LEU A 136 3.74 -2.34 -9.48
N GLN A 137 4.20 -1.11 -9.69
CA GLN A 137 5.62 -0.78 -9.91
C GLN A 137 6.46 -0.87 -8.62
N ARG A 138 5.88 -1.33 -7.51
CA ARG A 138 6.53 -1.47 -6.20
C ARG A 138 7.15 -0.17 -5.69
N GLN A 139 6.63 0.98 -6.15
CA GLN A 139 7.14 2.26 -5.74
C GLN A 139 6.64 2.60 -4.34
N ARG A 140 7.56 3.08 -3.50
CA ARG A 140 7.25 3.54 -2.14
C ARG A 140 6.13 4.58 -2.11
N LEU A 141 6.08 5.48 -3.10
CA LEU A 141 5.03 6.49 -3.20
C LEU A 141 3.65 5.85 -3.39
N GLY A 142 3.54 4.80 -4.19
CA GLY A 142 2.29 4.07 -4.39
C GLY A 142 1.75 3.46 -3.10
N TRP A 143 2.64 2.86 -2.30
CA TRP A 143 2.28 2.33 -0.98
C TRP A 143 1.77 3.45 -0.04
N MET A 144 2.44 4.59 -0.03
CA MET A 144 2.06 5.74 0.81
C MET A 144 0.69 6.31 0.40
N LEU A 145 0.48 6.48 -0.90
CA LEU A 145 -0.79 6.97 -1.45
C LEU A 145 -1.94 5.98 -1.15
N ALA A 146 -1.71 4.67 -1.33
CA ALA A 146 -2.71 3.65 -1.03
C ALA A 146 -3.12 3.66 0.44
N ILE A 147 -2.17 3.76 1.37
CA ILE A 147 -2.50 3.87 2.80
C ILE A 147 -3.25 5.15 3.11
N ALA A 148 -2.79 6.29 2.60
CA ALA A 148 -3.44 7.57 2.85
C ALA A 148 -4.89 7.56 2.36
N GLU A 149 -5.12 7.04 1.17
CA GLU A 149 -6.44 6.85 0.58
C GLU A 149 -7.32 5.93 1.42
N LEU A 150 -6.83 4.74 1.79
CA LEU A 150 -7.63 3.77 2.54
C LEU A 150 -8.02 4.31 3.91
N VAL A 151 -7.09 4.98 4.60
CA VAL A 151 -7.34 5.60 5.90
C VAL A 151 -8.37 6.73 5.76
N PHE A 152 -8.20 7.60 4.74
CA PHE A 152 -9.14 8.68 4.46
C PHE A 152 -10.57 8.14 4.28
N PHE A 153 -10.71 7.15 3.40
CA PHE A 153 -12.01 6.55 3.11
C PHE A 153 -12.60 5.74 4.26
N LEU A 154 -11.77 5.17 5.14
CA LEU A 154 -12.23 4.43 6.31
C LEU A 154 -12.92 5.37 7.30
N VAL A 155 -12.29 6.52 7.60
CA VAL A 155 -12.89 7.53 8.46
C VAL A 155 -14.13 8.15 7.81
N TYR A 156 -14.09 8.43 6.51
CA TYR A 156 -15.28 8.88 5.79
C TYR A 156 -16.44 7.87 5.88
N SER A 157 -16.14 6.58 5.74
CA SER A 157 -17.17 5.53 5.84
C SER A 157 -17.76 5.46 7.25
N ILE A 158 -16.93 5.61 8.30
CA ILE A 158 -17.38 5.69 9.70
C ILE A 158 -18.27 6.92 9.93
N TRP A 159 -17.89 8.07 9.38
CA TRP A 159 -18.69 9.31 9.46
C TRP A 159 -20.05 9.15 8.77
N ASN A 160 -20.08 8.57 7.57
CA ASN A 160 -21.35 8.29 6.91
C ASN A 160 -22.20 7.33 7.75
N LEU A 161 -21.60 6.27 8.29
CA LEU A 161 -22.27 5.35 9.21
C LEU A 161 -22.83 6.07 10.45
N SER A 162 -22.13 7.04 11.04
CA SER A 162 -22.64 7.78 12.20
C SER A 162 -23.79 8.72 11.83
N SER A 163 -23.73 9.37 10.65
CA SER A 163 -24.81 10.22 10.15
C SER A 163 -26.12 9.45 9.94
N LEU A 164 -26.01 8.17 9.55
CA LEU A 164 -27.14 7.27 9.41
C LEU A 164 -27.87 7.06 10.75
N PHE A 165 -27.14 6.97 11.88
CA PHE A 165 -27.74 6.80 13.21
C PHE A 165 -28.35 8.10 13.79
N ASN A 166 -27.89 9.27 13.34
CA ASN A 166 -28.37 10.57 13.82
C ASN A 166 -29.59 11.10 13.06
N SER A 167 -29.89 10.53 11.89
CA SER A 167 -31.00 11.00 11.06
C SER A 167 -32.34 10.42 11.54
N SER A 168 -33.38 11.26 11.64
CA SER A 168 -34.80 10.86 11.80
C SER A 168 -35.36 10.04 10.62
N VAL A 169 -34.50 9.62 9.70
CA VAL A 169 -34.76 8.92 8.43
C VAL A 169 -34.97 7.40 8.64
N LEU A 170 -34.94 6.92 9.89
CA LEU A 170 -35.40 5.57 10.25
C LEU A 170 -36.81 5.24 9.71
N GLY A 171 -37.63 6.27 9.41
CA GLY A 171 -38.97 6.10 8.84
C GLY A 171 -39.07 6.03 7.31
N ALA A 172 -38.03 6.38 6.52
CA ALA A 172 -38.27 6.77 5.12
C ALA A 172 -37.92 5.76 4.02
N ASP A 173 -37.10 4.72 4.22
CA ASP A 173 -36.96 3.68 3.17
C ASP A 173 -36.22 2.41 3.63
N PHE A 174 -36.96 1.41 4.10
CA PHE A 174 -36.40 0.10 4.51
C PHE A 174 -35.59 -0.58 3.38
N GLY A 175 -35.93 -0.30 2.11
CA GLY A 175 -35.21 -0.80 0.93
C GLY A 175 -33.83 -0.16 0.73
N PHE A 176 -33.70 1.14 1.02
CA PHE A 176 -32.41 1.83 0.99
C PHE A 176 -31.46 1.23 2.03
N TRP A 177 -31.93 1.04 3.26
CA TRP A 177 -31.15 0.45 4.36
C TRP A 177 -30.69 -0.98 4.08
N ARG A 178 -31.57 -1.82 3.52
CA ARG A 178 -31.26 -3.22 3.19
C ARG A 178 -30.13 -3.35 2.16
N THR A 179 -29.95 -2.36 1.29
CA THR A 179 -28.98 -2.43 0.19
C THR A 179 -27.72 -1.62 0.51
N PHE A 180 -27.87 -0.47 1.15
CA PHE A 180 -26.77 0.46 1.44
C PHE A 180 -25.88 0.00 2.59
N LEU A 181 -26.47 -0.53 3.67
CA LEU A 181 -25.72 -0.93 4.87
C LEU A 181 -24.77 -2.11 4.59
N PRO A 182 -25.18 -3.21 3.93
CA PRO A 182 -24.27 -4.31 3.64
C PRO A 182 -23.15 -3.90 2.69
N LEU A 183 -23.46 -3.09 1.67
CA LEU A 183 -22.47 -2.61 0.70
C LEU A 183 -21.43 -1.72 1.39
N THR A 184 -21.86 -0.78 2.23
CA THR A 184 -20.97 0.12 2.98
C THR A 184 -20.10 -0.66 3.96
N SER A 185 -20.69 -1.63 4.66
CA SER A 185 -19.97 -2.50 5.60
C SER A 185 -18.93 -3.37 4.88
N PHE A 186 -19.29 -3.92 3.73
CA PHE A 186 -18.36 -4.71 2.90
C PHE A 186 -17.17 -3.86 2.44
N HIS A 187 -17.41 -2.64 1.96
CA HIS A 187 -16.33 -1.71 1.58
C HIS A 187 -15.43 -1.36 2.78
N LEU A 188 -16.01 -1.16 3.96
CA LEU A 188 -15.25 -0.90 5.17
C LEU A 188 -14.33 -2.08 5.52
N ILE A 189 -14.86 -3.30 5.49
CA ILE A 189 -14.10 -4.53 5.76
C ILE A 189 -12.95 -4.67 4.75
N MET A 190 -13.23 -4.50 3.46
CA MET A 190 -12.21 -4.56 2.40
C MET A 190 -11.09 -3.55 2.62
N LYS A 191 -11.41 -2.31 3.00
CA LYS A 191 -10.42 -1.28 3.31
C LYS A 191 -9.57 -1.65 4.52
N ILE A 192 -10.18 -2.16 5.59
CA ILE A 192 -9.46 -2.64 6.77
C ILE A 192 -8.49 -3.76 6.40
N VAL A 193 -8.96 -4.76 5.63
CA VAL A 193 -8.12 -5.87 5.16
C VAL A 193 -6.95 -5.36 4.33
N LEU A 194 -7.18 -4.43 3.40
CA LEU A 194 -6.12 -3.83 2.59
C LEU A 194 -5.10 -3.05 3.42
N VAL A 195 -5.54 -2.28 4.42
CA VAL A 195 -4.64 -1.57 5.34
C VAL A 195 -3.78 -2.57 6.11
N VAL A 196 -4.39 -3.62 6.66
CA VAL A 196 -3.66 -4.67 7.39
C VAL A 196 -2.63 -5.35 6.48
N LEU A 197 -3.00 -5.68 5.25
CA LEU A 197 -2.07 -6.28 4.26
C LEU A 197 -0.93 -5.33 3.89
N LEU A 198 -1.22 -4.06 3.62
CA LEU A 198 -0.20 -3.06 3.29
C LEU A 198 0.78 -2.84 4.45
N LEU A 199 0.33 -2.99 5.70
CA LEU A 199 1.18 -2.85 6.89
C LEU A 199 1.99 -4.12 7.21
N GLN A 200 1.72 -5.26 6.58
CA GLN A 200 2.46 -6.50 6.81
C GLN A 200 3.97 -6.27 6.56
N PRO A 201 4.86 -6.75 7.46
CA PRO A 201 6.30 -6.58 7.30
C PRO A 201 6.82 -7.04 5.94
N ALA A 202 6.35 -8.20 5.48
CA ALA A 202 6.71 -8.77 4.18
C ALA A 202 6.45 -7.79 3.02
N ILE A 203 5.26 -7.18 3.00
CA ILE A 203 4.89 -6.18 2.00
C ILE A 203 5.75 -4.94 2.15
N THR A 204 5.80 -4.35 3.34
CA THR A 204 6.52 -3.08 3.54
C THR A 204 8.01 -3.15 3.22
N ASN A 205 8.63 -4.31 3.42
CA ASN A 205 10.03 -4.55 3.04
C ASN A 205 10.18 -4.56 1.52
N THR A 206 9.23 -5.14 0.77
CA THR A 206 9.24 -5.09 -0.70
C THR A 206 9.16 -3.68 -1.26
N TYR A 207 8.46 -2.77 -0.58
CA TYR A 207 8.35 -1.35 -1.00
C TYR A 207 9.47 -0.46 -0.43
N GLY A 208 10.45 -1.02 0.28
CA GLY A 208 11.54 -0.24 0.89
C GLY A 208 11.05 0.79 1.93
N VAL A 209 9.96 0.49 2.64
CA VAL A 209 9.36 1.42 3.59
C VAL A 209 9.96 1.22 4.98
N ALA A 210 10.86 2.13 5.39
CA ALA A 210 11.38 2.14 6.76
C ALA A 210 10.26 2.35 7.80
N LYS A 211 10.45 1.83 9.02
CA LYS A 211 9.47 1.90 10.12
C LYS A 211 9.00 3.34 10.41
N GLU A 212 9.92 4.30 10.35
CA GLU A 212 9.65 5.73 10.55
C GLU A 212 8.67 6.27 9.51
N HIS A 213 8.80 5.84 8.26
CA HIS A 213 7.94 6.28 7.17
C HIS A 213 6.53 5.71 7.30
N LYS A 214 6.38 4.50 7.85
CA LYS A 214 5.05 3.92 8.15
C LYS A 214 4.27 4.81 9.11
N ILE A 215 4.90 5.18 10.23
CA ILE A 215 4.29 6.01 11.26
C ILE A 215 3.96 7.38 10.69
N ARG A 216 4.90 8.01 9.97
CA ARG A 216 4.66 9.32 9.34
C ARG A 216 3.50 9.29 8.35
N SER A 217 3.40 8.28 7.47
CA SER A 217 2.29 8.19 6.51
C SER A 217 0.94 8.02 7.21
N ILE A 218 0.87 7.21 8.26
CA ILE A 218 -0.36 7.04 9.05
C ILE A 218 -0.71 8.37 9.76
N LEU A 219 0.26 9.04 10.37
CA LEU A 219 0.03 10.32 11.05
C LEU A 219 -0.38 11.43 10.08
N ILE A 220 0.19 11.49 8.88
CA ILE A 220 -0.20 12.45 7.84
C ILE A 220 -1.63 12.16 7.40
N ALA A 221 -1.99 10.89 7.18
CA ALA A 221 -3.35 10.51 6.81
C ALA A 221 -4.36 10.88 7.91
N LEU A 222 -4.06 10.58 9.18
CA LEU A 222 -4.87 10.97 10.33
C LEU A 222 -4.95 12.50 10.49
N GLY A 223 -3.85 13.21 10.29
CA GLY A 223 -3.80 14.68 10.37
C GLY A 223 -4.65 15.35 9.30
N ALA A 224 -4.54 14.88 8.05
CA ALA A 224 -5.38 15.35 6.94
C ALA A 224 -6.87 15.08 7.20
N LEU A 225 -7.19 13.95 7.83
CA LEU A 225 -8.55 13.62 8.26
C LEU A 225 -9.07 14.53 9.36
N CYS A 226 -8.27 14.79 10.41
CA CYS A 226 -8.66 15.74 11.46
C CYS A 226 -8.92 17.13 10.87
N LEU A 227 -8.06 17.59 9.96
CA LEU A 227 -8.25 18.87 9.26
C LEU A 227 -9.54 18.87 8.45
N PHE A 228 -9.80 17.81 7.68
CA PHE A 228 -11.04 17.66 6.91
C PHE A 228 -12.30 17.67 7.81
N GLY A 229 -12.24 16.99 8.96
CA GLY A 229 -13.31 16.99 9.96
C GLY A 229 -13.58 18.39 10.53
N ILE A 230 -12.52 19.14 10.87
CA ILE A 230 -12.62 20.52 11.35
C ILE A 230 -13.26 21.42 10.28
N ILE A 231 -12.79 21.33 9.03
CA ILE A 231 -13.35 22.11 7.92
C ILE A 231 -14.84 21.77 7.72
N SER A 232 -15.20 20.50 7.80
CA SER A 232 -16.59 20.04 7.65
C SER A 232 -17.50 20.55 8.78
N LEU A 233 -17.02 20.52 10.03
CA LEU A 233 -17.74 21.06 11.18
C LEU A 233 -17.93 22.58 11.07
N LEU A 234 -16.88 23.29 10.65
CA LEU A 234 -16.92 24.74 10.48
C LEU A 234 -17.87 25.15 9.36
N TYR A 235 -17.88 24.39 8.25
CA TYR A 235 -18.87 24.55 7.18
C TYR A 235 -20.30 24.31 7.68
N ALA A 236 -20.53 23.23 8.44
CA ALA A 236 -21.86 22.94 9.01
C ALA A 236 -22.34 24.04 9.96
N PHE A 237 -21.46 24.55 10.81
CA PHE A 237 -21.76 25.66 11.72
C PHE A 237 -22.13 26.95 10.95
N LEU A 238 -21.39 27.28 9.88
CA LEU A 238 -21.69 28.44 9.04
C LEU A 238 -23.04 28.34 8.31
N GLN A 239 -23.54 27.14 8.03
CA GLN A 239 -24.87 26.94 7.43
C GLN A 239 -26.02 27.12 8.44
N THR A 240 -25.72 27.12 9.74
CA THR A 240 -26.72 27.27 10.81
C THR A 240 -26.91 28.71 11.29
N ILE A 241 -26.05 29.64 10.84
CA ILE A 241 -26.10 31.08 11.14
C ILE A 241 -26.74 31.79 9.95
#